data_AF-A0A7G2TWJ2-F1
#
_entry.id   AF-A0A7G2TWJ2-F1
#
_cell.length_a   1.000
_cell.length_b   1.000
_cell.length_c   1.000
_cell.angle_alpha   90.00
_cell.angle_beta   90.00
_cell.angle_gamma   90.00
#
_symmetry.space_group_name_H-M   'P 1'
#
loop_
_entity.id
_entity.type
_entity.pdbx_description
1 polymer ?
#
loop_
_entity_poly.entity_id
_entity_poly.type
_entity_poly.pdbx_seq_one_letter_code
_entity_poly.pdbx_strand_id
1 'polypeptide(L)' 'SGGETLARAMTLIETAKMNGLDPQAWLADILDRIHDHKINRLDELLPWLWQAKRQPSSEAA' A
#
# COMPACT_ATOMS: atom_id res chain seq x y z
N SER A 1 -0.06 -11.67 19.70
CA SER A 1 1.20 -11.28 20.38
C SER A 1 1.99 -10.34 19.48
N GLY A 2 3.04 -9.67 19.96
CA GLY A 2 3.86 -8.80 19.11
C GLY A 2 4.48 -9.49 17.88
N GLY A 3 4.83 -10.78 18.02
CA GLY A 3 5.37 -11.58 16.92
C GLY A 3 4.38 -11.83 15.77
N GLU A 4 3.10 -12.00 16.07
CA GLU A 4 2.07 -12.19 15.04
C GLU A 4 1.85 -10.92 14.22
N THR A 5 1.84 -9.76 14.88
CA THR A 5 1.74 -8.46 14.22
C THR A 5 2.93 -8.24 13.27
N LEU A 6 4.14 -8.57 13.72
CA LEU A 6 5.34 -8.47 12.90
C LEU A 6 5.28 -9.42 11.69
N ALA A 7 4.86 -10.67 11.88
CA ALA A 7 4.72 -11.64 10.79
C ALA A 7 3.71 -11.17 9.73
N ARG A 8 2.60 -10.57 10.15
CA ARG A 8 1.58 -10.01 9.25
C ARG A 8 2.14 -8.81 8.47
N ALA A 9 2.87 -7.90 9.13
CA ALA A 9 3.54 -6.78 8.46
C ALA A 9 4.59 -7.25 7.43
N MET A 10 5.43 -8.22 7.81
CA MET A 10 6.43 -8.81 6.92
C MET A 10 5.79 -9.44 5.68
N THR A 11 4.67 -10.14 5.84
CA THR A 11 3.93 -10.73 4.72
C THR A 11 3.48 -9.66 3.72
N LEU A 12 2.96 -8.53 4.19
CA LEU A 12 2.54 -7.41 3.33
C LEU A 12 3.73 -6.78 2.60
N ILE A 13 4.86 -6.59 3.29
CA ILE A 13 6.10 -6.06 2.70
C ILE A 13 6.61 -6.98 1.58
N GLU A 14 6.71 -8.28 1.83
CA GLU A 14 7.18 -9.24 0.83
C GLU A 14 6.23 -9.31 -0.36
N THR A 15 4.91 -9.22 -0.13
CA THR A 15 3.93 -9.18 -1.23
C THR A 15 4.14 -7.96 -2.12
N ALA A 16 4.40 -6.78 -1.55
CA ALA A 16 4.67 -5.57 -2.34
C ALA A 16 5.94 -5.73 -3.21
N LYS A 17 7.01 -6.27 -2.62
CA LYS A 17 8.26 -6.54 -3.36
C LYS A 17 8.06 -7.54 -4.49
N MET A 18 7.31 -8.62 -4.26
CA MET A 18 6.99 -9.62 -5.29
C MET A 18 6.22 -9.03 -6.48
N ASN A 19 5.48 -7.94 -6.26
CA ASN A 19 4.76 -7.21 -7.31
C ASN A 19 5.59 -6.04 -7.90
N GLY A 20 6.88 -5.93 -7.56
CA GLY A 20 7.76 -4.89 -8.08
C GLY A 20 7.46 -3.48 -7.55
N LEU A 21 6.70 -3.38 -6.45
CA LEU A 21 6.35 -2.10 -5.83
C LEU A 21 7.39 -1.70 -4.79
N ASP A 22 7.51 -0.38 -4.59
CA ASP A 22 8.17 0.15 -3.41
C ASP A 22 7.28 -0.11 -2.17
N PRO A 23 7.71 -0.94 -1.20
CA PRO A 23 6.86 -1.33 -0.08
C PRO A 23 6.45 -0.16 0.80
N GLN A 24 7.31 0.86 0.92
CA GLN A 24 7.04 2.04 1.72
C GLN A 24 5.96 2.90 1.07
N ALA A 25 6.09 3.19 -0.23
CA ALA A 25 5.13 3.99 -0.98
C ALA A 25 3.76 3.31 -1.07
N TRP A 26 3.75 2.00 -1.31
CA TRP A 26 2.51 1.22 -1.32
C TRP A 26 1.84 1.23 0.04
N LEU A 27 2.55 0.87 1.11
CA LEU A 27 1.97 0.79 2.44
C LEU A 27 1.49 2.15 2.96
N ALA A 28 2.24 3.23 2.70
CA ALA A 28 1.84 4.59 3.06
C ALA A 28 0.54 4.99 2.35
N ASP A 29 0.42 4.71 1.05
CA ASP A 29 -0.78 5.02 0.27
C ASP A 29 -2.00 4.21 0.74
N ILE A 30 -1.81 2.93 1.08
CA ILE A 30 -2.88 2.10 1.63
C ILE A 30 -3.33 2.62 3.00
N LEU A 31 -2.39 2.91 3.90
CA LEU A 31 -2.72 3.41 5.25
C LEU A 31 -3.39 4.79 5.23
N ASP A 32 -3.07 5.64 4.26
CA ASP A 32 -3.73 6.92 4.04
C ASP A 32 -5.19 6.73 3.60
N ARG A 33 -5.43 5.87 2.61
CA ARG A 33 -6.76 5.71 2.00
C ARG A 33 -7.69 4.73 2.72
N ILE A 34 -7.17 3.79 3.51
CA ILE A 34 -7.97 2.72 4.14
C ILE A 34 -9.08 3.25 5.06
N HIS A 35 -8.88 4.44 5.64
CA HIS A 35 -9.87 5.08 6.52
C HIS A 35 -11.17 5.47 5.79
N ASP A 36 -11.05 5.89 4.53
CA ASP A 36 -12.17 6.32 3.69
C ASP A 36 -12.56 5.24 2.65
N HIS A 37 -11.86 4.10 2.62
CA HIS A 37 -12.09 3.05 1.64
C HIS A 37 -13.27 2.15 2.02
N LYS A 38 -14.08 1.78 1.02
CA LYS A 38 -15.21 0.89 1.27
C LYS A 38 -14.70 -0.53 1.56
N ILE A 39 -15.16 -1.12 2.67
CA ILE A 39 -14.76 -2.47 3.10
C ILE A 39 -15.05 -3.56 2.05
N ASN A 40 -16.08 -3.35 1.21
CA ASN A 40 -16.43 -4.27 0.13
C ASN A 40 -15.63 -4.06 -1.17
N ARG A 41 -14.59 -3.21 -1.14
CA ARG A 41 -13.72 -2.88 -2.27
C ARG A 41 -12.23 -2.99 -1.94
N LEU A 42 -11.88 -3.71 -0.88
CA LEU A 42 -10.49 -3.88 -0.45
C LEU A 42 -9.60 -4.51 -1.54
N ASP A 43 -10.19 -5.19 -2.51
CA ASP A 43 -9.50 -5.69 -3.70
C ASP A 43 -8.81 -4.57 -4.50
N GLU A 44 -9.38 -3.36 -4.54
CA GLU A 44 -8.78 -2.19 -5.18
C GLU A 44 -7.46 -1.74 -4.51
N LEU A 45 -7.19 -2.19 -3.28
CA LEU A 45 -5.97 -1.90 -2.51
C LEU A 45 -4.86 -2.95 -2.70
N LEU A 46 -5.14 -4.02 -3.45
CA LEU A 46 -4.18 -5.10 -3.66
C LEU A 46 -2.99 -4.64 -4.52
N PRO A 47 -1.77 -5.11 -4.24
CA PRO A 47 -0.54 -4.65 -4.90
C PRO A 47 -0.61 -4.65 -6.43
N TRP A 48 -1.25 -5.65 -7.04
CA TRP A 48 -1.36 -5.76 -8.49
C TRP A 48 -2.35 -4.79 -9.14
N LEU A 49 -3.28 -4.21 -8.35
CA LEU A 49 -4.20 -3.16 -8.80
C LEU A 49 -3.71 -1.76 -8.39
N TRP A 50 -2.63 -1.69 -7.61
CA TRP A 50 -2.11 -0.44 -7.09
C TRP A 50 -1.52 0.41 -8.22
N GLN A 51 -2.15 1.55 -8.46
CA GLN A 51 -1.58 2.63 -9.26
C GLN A 51 -1.00 3.64 -8.29
N ALA A 52 0.34 3.76 -8.29
CA ALA A 52 1.00 4.85 -7.60
C ALA A 52 0.28 6.15 -7.97
N LYS A 53 -0.34 6.80 -6.98
CA LYS A 53 -0.83 8.16 -7.17
C LYS A 53 0.37 8.91 -7.71
N ARG A 54 0.31 9.36 -8.97
CA ARG A 54 1.27 10.34 -9.47
C ARG A 54 1.15 11.47 -8.48
N GLN A 55 2.14 11.61 -7.58
CA GLN A 55 2.33 12.87 -6.91
C GLN A 55 2.37 13.88 -8.06
N PRO A 56 1.51 14.92 -8.05
CA PRO A 56 1.66 15.97 -9.02
C PRO A 56 3.13 16.37 -8.89
N SER A 57 3.90 16.11 -9.96
CA SER A 57 5.25 16.64 -10.08
C SER A 57 5.07 18.10 -9.70
N SER A 58 5.75 18.55 -8.65
CA SER A 58 5.74 19.95 -8.27
C SER A 58 6.45 20.70 -9.39
N GLU A 59 5.76 20.85 -10.52
CA GLU A 59 6.04 21.81 -11.56
C GLU A 59 5.40 23.10 -11.06
N ALA A 60 6.14 23.75 -10.18
CA ALA A 60 5.82 25.06 -9.66
C ALA A 60 7.07 25.93 -9.83
N ALA A 61 6.99 26.72 -10.91
CA ALA A 61 7.67 28.00 -11.19
C ALA A 61 9.19 28.03 -11.33
#